data_AF-A0A4C1WDY5-F1
#
_entry.id   AF-A0A4C1WDY5-F1
#
_cell.length_a   1.000
_cell.length_b   1.000
_cell.length_c   1.000
_cell.angle_alpha   90.00
_cell.angle_beta   90.00
_cell.angle_gamma   90.00
#
_symmetry.space_group_name_H-M   'P 1'
#
loop_
_entity.id
_entity.type
_entity.pdbx_description
1 polymer ?
#
loop_
_entity_poly.entity_id
_entity_poly.type
_entity_poly.pdbx_seq_one_letter_code
_entity_poly.pdbx_strand_id
1 'polypeptide(L)'
;MMSDDERDIDIESDVENDSDSRNHGRNNIGGSGYYSQAEKRAHHNALERKRRDHIKDSFTSLRDSVPALQGEKVAYALRVELQARRECVSPPHSQCYAVVFSLEASRAQILKKAAEYIQFMRRKNNSHQQDIEDLKRQNNMLEAQIRTLEKARSTGNYMDAHDLGFGIKSEGSSHDTDSSDGEGTTRRVKKLKINGVSV
;
A
#
# COMPACT_ATOMS: atom_id res chain seq x y z
N MET A 1 -17.33 52.02 -4.51
CA MET A 1 -15.95 52.54 -4.35
C MET A 1 -15.91 53.15 -2.96
N MET A 2 -15.09 52.72 -2.01
CA MET A 2 -13.75 52.15 -2.08
C MET A 2 -13.62 50.89 -1.19
N SER A 3 -12.77 49.98 -1.65
CA SER A 3 -12.18 48.87 -0.88
C SER A 3 -11.15 49.44 0.09
N ASP A 4 -11.05 48.88 1.30
CA ASP A 4 -9.81 48.81 2.08
C ASP A 4 -10.11 48.13 3.42
N ASP A 5 -9.59 46.93 3.61
CA ASP A 5 -9.27 46.33 4.90
C ASP A 5 -8.37 45.10 4.63
N GLU A 6 -7.21 45.37 4.02
CA GLU A 6 -6.06 44.48 4.14
C GLU A 6 -5.58 44.56 5.59
N ARG A 7 -6.02 43.59 6.40
CA ARG A 7 -5.43 43.36 7.71
C ARG A 7 -4.05 42.75 7.49
N ASP A 8 -3.03 43.59 7.48
CA ASP A 8 -1.65 43.17 7.62
C ASP A 8 -1.53 42.30 8.89
N ILE A 9 -1.20 41.03 8.72
CA ILE A 9 -0.86 40.14 9.82
C ILE A 9 0.60 40.44 10.15
N ASP A 10 0.83 41.26 11.17
CA ASP A 10 2.13 41.41 11.81
C ASP A 10 2.56 40.05 12.38
N ILE A 11 3.29 39.28 11.58
CA ILE A 11 4.11 38.16 12.08
C ILE A 11 5.28 38.81 12.80
N GLU A 12 5.14 38.97 14.11
CA GLU A 12 6.30 39.04 14.99
C GLU A 12 7.04 37.71 14.88
N SER A 13 8.02 37.65 13.96
CA SER A 13 9.05 36.63 14.03
C SER A 13 9.88 36.93 15.26
N ASP A 14 9.69 36.13 16.30
CA ASP A 14 10.44 36.14 17.54
C ASP A 14 11.96 36.23 17.26
N VAL A 15 12.50 37.45 17.42
CA VAL A 15 13.92 37.79 17.31
C VAL A 15 14.50 37.97 18.71
N GLU A 16 14.41 36.94 19.53
CA GLU A 16 15.22 36.84 20.74
C GLU A 16 16.69 36.57 20.37
N ASN A 17 17.44 37.65 20.10
CA ASN A 17 18.72 37.95 20.74
C ASN A 17 19.35 39.22 20.12
N ASP A 18 18.85 40.38 20.53
CA ASP A 18 19.54 41.66 20.35
C ASP A 18 20.64 41.79 21.41
N SER A 19 21.81 41.19 21.15
CA SER A 19 23.03 41.51 21.89
C SER A 19 23.76 42.66 21.18
N ASP A 20 23.23 43.87 21.39
CA ASP A 20 23.89 45.16 21.53
C ASP A 20 25.12 45.43 20.62
N SER A 21 24.87 45.84 19.37
CA SER A 21 25.91 46.37 18.46
C SER A 21 26.23 47.85 18.72
N ARG A 22 26.42 48.22 19.99
CA ARG A 22 26.88 49.56 20.40
C ARG A 22 28.21 49.54 21.14
N ASN A 23 29.14 48.66 20.80
CA ASN A 23 30.52 48.87 21.23
C ASN A 23 31.52 48.06 20.40
N HIS A 24 32.34 48.72 19.58
CA HIS A 24 33.81 48.57 19.59
C HIS A 24 34.43 49.34 18.43
N GLY A 25 34.73 50.61 18.69
CA GLY A 25 35.95 51.17 18.15
C GLY A 25 37.16 50.38 18.67
N ARG A 26 38.16 50.22 17.80
CA ARG A 26 39.57 49.93 18.10
C ARG A 26 39.91 48.69 18.96
N ASN A 27 40.72 47.86 18.31
CA ASN A 27 41.83 47.08 18.84
C ASN A 27 41.56 45.71 19.47
N ASN A 28 42.38 44.79 18.96
CA ASN A 28 43.04 43.68 19.64
C ASN A 28 42.35 42.30 19.70
N ILE A 29 43.00 41.37 18.99
CA ILE A 29 43.55 40.11 19.51
C ILE A 29 42.59 39.09 20.13
N GLY A 30 42.59 37.90 19.51
CA GLY A 30 42.33 36.64 20.21
C GLY A 30 40.90 36.15 20.19
N GLY A 31 40.60 35.27 19.23
CA GLY A 31 39.67 34.15 19.39
C GLY A 31 38.27 34.45 19.94
N SER A 32 37.31 34.74 19.06
CA SER A 32 35.90 34.49 19.37
C SER A 32 35.08 34.21 18.09
N GLY A 33 35.10 32.94 17.69
CA GLY A 33 33.89 32.10 17.60
C GLY A 33 32.72 32.46 16.68
N TYR A 34 32.79 33.45 15.79
CA TYR A 34 31.68 33.73 14.86
C TYR A 34 32.00 33.24 13.45
N TYR A 35 31.36 32.13 13.04
CA TYR A 35 31.37 31.67 11.65
C TYR A 35 31.01 32.82 10.71
N SER A 36 31.82 33.00 9.66
CA SER A 36 31.58 33.96 8.59
C SER A 36 30.20 33.73 7.95
N GLN A 37 29.62 34.78 7.39
CA GLN A 37 28.35 34.68 6.69
C GLN A 37 28.40 33.63 5.54
N ALA A 38 29.57 33.43 4.94
CA ALA A 38 29.82 32.38 3.95
C ALA A 38 29.77 30.98 4.57
N GLU A 39 30.39 30.79 5.74
CA GLU A 39 30.37 29.51 6.46
C GLU A 39 28.96 29.16 6.95
N LYS A 40 28.17 30.13 7.41
CA LYS A 40 26.75 29.91 7.77
C LYS A 40 25.94 29.38 6.58
N ARG A 41 26.11 29.97 5.39
CA ARG A 41 25.47 29.50 4.14
C ARG A 41 25.95 28.10 3.74
N ALA A 42 27.25 27.84 3.85
CA ALA A 42 27.83 26.54 3.53
C ALA A 42 27.31 25.44 4.47
N HIS A 43 27.25 25.71 5.77
CA HIS A 43 26.72 24.81 6.78
C HIS A 43 25.23 24.50 6.55
N HIS A 44 24.41 25.53 6.31
CA HIS A 44 23.00 25.33 5.96
C HIS A 44 22.82 24.44 4.72
N ASN A 45 23.60 24.70 3.66
CA ASN A 45 23.58 23.87 2.45
C ASN A 45 24.02 22.42 2.70
N ALA A 46 24.97 22.20 3.62
CA ALA A 46 25.40 20.87 4.01
C ALA A 46 24.30 20.11 4.76
N LEU A 47 23.62 20.77 5.71
CA LEU A 47 22.50 20.19 6.44
C LEU A 47 21.34 19.83 5.50
N GLU A 48 21.02 20.68 4.54
CA GLU A 48 19.93 20.40 3.59
C GLU A 48 20.27 19.23 2.65
N ARG A 49 21.54 19.06 2.24
CA ARG A 49 21.96 17.84 1.51
C ARG A 49 21.70 16.60 2.35
N LYS A 50 22.17 16.59 3.61
CA LYS A 50 21.96 15.47 4.53
C LYS A 50 20.47 15.14 4.68
N ARG A 51 19.62 16.17 4.84
CA ARG A 51 18.16 16.00 4.90
C ARG A 51 17.60 15.36 3.62
N ARG A 52 18.02 15.84 2.44
CA ARG A 52 17.56 15.28 1.15
C ARG A 52 17.97 13.83 0.96
N ASP A 53 19.14 13.44 1.42
CA ASP A 53 19.60 12.05 1.36
C ASP A 53 18.76 11.15 2.28
N HIS A 54 18.48 11.58 3.52
CA HIS A 54 17.57 10.82 4.39
C HIS A 54 16.17 10.63 3.79
N ILE A 55 15.63 11.66 3.12
CA ILE A 55 14.33 11.55 2.43
C ILE A 55 14.46 10.61 1.24
N LYS A 56 15.56 10.65 0.48
CA LYS A 56 15.80 9.72 -0.63
C LYS A 56 15.77 8.28 -0.14
N ASP A 57 16.46 7.98 0.95
CA ASP A 57 16.48 6.64 1.55
C ASP A 57 15.08 6.18 1.98
N SER A 58 14.31 7.09 2.59
CA SER A 58 12.91 6.81 2.97
C SER A 58 12.03 6.47 1.77
N PHE A 59 12.21 7.17 0.64
CA PHE A 59 11.50 6.87 -0.61
C PHE A 59 11.93 5.53 -1.21
N THR A 60 13.21 5.17 -1.09
CA THR A 60 13.71 3.85 -1.49
C THR A 60 13.05 2.75 -0.66
N SER A 61 13.06 2.84 0.66
CA SER A 61 12.39 1.86 1.54
C SER A 61 10.89 1.76 1.29
N LEU A 62 10.21 2.89 1.05
CA LEU A 62 8.79 2.90 0.72
C LEU A 62 8.51 2.19 -0.60
N ARG A 63 9.31 2.48 -1.64
CA ARG A 63 9.20 1.84 -2.94
C ARG A 63 9.34 0.33 -2.83
N ASP A 64 10.32 -0.13 -2.05
CA ASP A 64 10.60 -1.56 -1.88
C ASP A 64 9.49 -2.28 -1.09
N SER A 65 8.67 -1.56 -0.33
CA SER A 65 7.53 -2.11 0.40
C SER A 65 6.25 -2.23 -0.44
N VAL A 66 6.22 -1.65 -1.65
CA VAL A 66 5.04 -1.62 -2.52
C VAL A 66 5.24 -2.57 -3.71
N PRO A 67 4.58 -3.74 -3.74
CA PRO A 67 4.83 -4.78 -4.74
C PRO A 67 4.65 -4.30 -6.20
N ALA A 68 3.69 -3.41 -6.45
CA ALA A 68 3.43 -2.88 -7.79
C ALA A 68 4.59 -2.03 -8.36
N LEU A 69 5.52 -1.56 -7.51
CA LEU A 69 6.69 -0.77 -7.91
C LEU A 69 7.96 -1.62 -8.05
N GLN A 70 7.91 -2.90 -7.65
CA GLN A 70 8.97 -3.87 -7.82
C GLN A 70 8.90 -4.43 -9.25
N GLY A 71 9.66 -3.84 -10.19
CA GLY A 71 9.90 -4.45 -11.51
C GLY A 71 9.53 -3.65 -12.76
N GLU A 72 8.78 -2.54 -12.67
CA GLU A 72 8.40 -1.73 -13.85
C GLU A 72 9.60 -1.14 -14.61
N LYS A 73 10.79 -1.06 -14.00
CA LYS A 73 11.98 -0.46 -14.62
C LYS A 73 12.69 -1.30 -15.67
N VAL A 74 12.65 -2.63 -15.58
CA VAL A 74 13.47 -3.49 -16.46
C VAL A 74 12.97 -3.43 -17.90
N ALA A 75 11.65 -3.35 -18.09
CA ALA A 75 11.03 -3.31 -19.41
C ALA A 75 11.26 -1.98 -20.17
N TYR A 76 11.27 -0.83 -19.46
CA TYR A 76 11.55 0.47 -20.08
C TYR A 76 13.04 0.66 -20.36
N ALA A 77 13.92 0.22 -19.44
CA ALA A 77 15.37 0.26 -19.66
C ALA A 77 15.78 -0.55 -20.90
N LEU A 78 15.23 -1.77 -21.06
CA LEU A 78 15.49 -2.61 -22.24
C LEU A 78 14.96 -2.00 -23.55
N ARG A 79 13.79 -1.34 -23.52
CA ARG A 79 13.22 -0.69 -24.72
C ARG A 79 14.03 0.54 -25.15
N VAL A 80 14.48 1.36 -24.19
CA VAL A 80 15.30 2.55 -24.48
C VAL A 80 16.69 2.15 -24.98
N GLU A 81 17.28 1.10 -24.43
CA GLU A 81 18.59 0.61 -24.88
C GLU A 81 18.54 0.00 -26.29
N LEU A 82 17.45 -0.68 -26.66
CA LEU A 82 17.24 -1.16 -28.02
C LEU A 82 16.97 -0.02 -29.03
N GLN A 83 16.31 1.07 -28.61
CA GLN A 83 16.11 2.25 -29.45
C GLN A 83 17.43 3.02 -29.67
N ALA A 84 18.20 3.25 -28.61
CA ALA A 84 19.48 3.98 -28.67
C ALA A 84 20.56 3.26 -29.51
N ARG A 85 20.53 1.92 -29.59
CA ARG A 85 21.44 1.14 -30.44
C ARG A 85 21.12 1.21 -31.94
N ARG A 86 19.94 1.71 -32.33
CA ARG A 86 19.56 1.88 -33.75
C ARG A 86 19.96 3.23 -34.35
N GLU A 87 20.29 4.23 -33.54
CA GLU A 87 20.42 5.63 -33.99
C GLU A 87 21.83 6.25 -33.84
N CYS A 88 22.81 5.57 -33.20
CA CYS A 88 24.11 6.20 -32.87
C CYS A 88 25.34 5.45 -33.45
N VAL A 89 26.06 6.09 -34.40
CA VAL A 89 27.36 5.65 -34.97
C VAL A 89 28.57 6.30 -34.25
N SER A 90 28.39 6.89 -33.07
CA SER A 90 29.51 7.34 -32.23
C SER A 90 29.09 7.39 -30.76
N PRO A 91 29.90 6.88 -29.81
CA PRO A 91 29.52 6.86 -28.40
C PRO A 91 29.55 8.28 -27.83
N PRO A 92 28.46 8.79 -27.23
CA PRO A 92 28.50 10.05 -26.53
C PRO A 92 29.24 9.91 -25.21
N HIS A 93 29.79 11.03 -24.73
CA HIS A 93 30.56 11.17 -23.50
C HIS A 93 29.93 10.46 -22.28
N SER A 94 30.78 9.87 -21.43
CA SER A 94 30.46 9.17 -20.16
C SER A 94 29.47 9.91 -19.24
N GLN A 95 29.40 11.24 -19.32
CA GLN A 95 28.47 12.06 -18.53
C GLN A 95 27.00 11.98 -19.01
N CYS A 96 26.74 11.62 -20.27
CA CYS A 96 25.37 11.45 -20.79
C CYS A 96 24.66 10.21 -20.22
N TYR A 97 25.41 9.15 -19.87
CA TYR A 97 24.83 7.93 -19.30
C TYR A 97 24.35 8.11 -17.85
N ALA A 98 24.94 9.04 -17.10
CA ALA A 98 24.56 9.31 -15.71
C ALA A 98 23.17 9.97 -15.60
N VAL A 99 22.79 10.80 -16.56
CA VAL A 99 21.47 11.47 -16.57
C VAL A 99 20.34 10.49 -16.92
N VAL A 100 20.66 9.43 -17.67
CA VAL A 100 19.71 8.37 -18.08
C VAL A 100 19.38 7.40 -16.93
N PHE A 101 20.19 7.35 -15.86
CA PHE A 101 19.92 6.49 -14.70
C PHE A 101 18.84 7.03 -13.75
N SER A 102 18.22 8.17 -14.06
CA SER A 102 17.08 8.77 -13.33
C SER A 102 15.72 8.13 -13.67
N LEU A 103 15.72 6.85 -14.04
CA LEU A 103 14.52 6.02 -14.23
C LEU A 103 14.01 5.47 -12.88
N GLU A 104 14.23 6.16 -11.76
CA GLU A 104 13.50 5.88 -10.52
C GLU A 104 12.01 6.17 -10.71
N ALA A 105 11.14 5.25 -10.26
CA ALA A 105 9.71 5.53 -10.19
C ALA A 105 9.56 6.89 -9.51
N SER A 106 8.90 7.83 -10.18
CA SER A 106 8.89 9.22 -9.71
C SER A 106 8.35 9.28 -8.27
N ARG A 107 8.84 10.23 -7.47
CA ARG A 107 8.37 10.40 -6.07
C ARG A 107 6.84 10.44 -5.99
N ALA A 108 6.19 11.14 -6.92
CA ALA A 108 4.74 11.19 -7.03
C ALA A 108 4.10 9.81 -7.29
N GLN A 109 4.67 8.99 -8.17
CA GLN A 109 4.20 7.63 -8.42
C GLN A 109 4.37 6.72 -7.20
N ILE A 110 5.49 6.84 -6.47
CA ILE A 110 5.73 6.07 -5.24
C ILE A 110 4.62 6.38 -4.22
N LEU A 111 4.33 7.67 -3.99
CA LEU A 111 3.27 8.08 -3.07
C LEU A 111 1.89 7.59 -3.53
N LYS A 112 1.57 7.74 -4.82
CA LYS A 112 0.29 7.30 -5.40
C LYS A 112 0.10 5.79 -5.21
N LYS A 113 1.10 4.99 -5.58
CA LYS A 113 1.04 3.53 -5.49
C LYS A 113 1.05 3.03 -4.04
N ALA A 114 1.77 3.70 -3.14
CA ALA A 114 1.70 3.40 -1.72
C ALA A 114 0.29 3.65 -1.15
N ALA A 115 -0.34 4.78 -1.50
CA ALA A 115 -1.70 5.09 -1.06
C ALA A 115 -2.73 4.07 -1.59
N GLU A 116 -2.65 3.72 -2.87
CA GLU A 116 -3.48 2.66 -3.49
C GLU A 116 -3.27 1.31 -2.78
N TYR A 117 -2.03 0.93 -2.49
CA TYR A 117 -1.70 -0.32 -1.83
C TYR A 117 -2.21 -0.40 -0.39
N ILE A 118 -2.10 0.69 0.39
CA ILE A 118 -2.65 0.76 1.75
C ILE A 118 -4.17 0.54 1.72
N GLN A 119 -4.88 1.21 0.80
CA GLN A 119 -6.33 1.05 0.68
C GLN A 119 -6.72 -0.38 0.28
N PHE A 120 -6.00 -0.95 -0.69
CA PHE A 120 -6.20 -2.34 -1.11
C PHE A 120 -6.00 -3.31 0.06
N MET A 121 -4.89 -3.19 0.79
CA MET A 121 -4.60 -4.06 1.92
C MET A 121 -5.61 -3.91 3.05
N ARG A 122 -6.11 -2.71 3.32
CA ARG A 122 -7.20 -2.50 4.29
C ARG A 122 -8.47 -3.27 3.91
N ARG A 123 -8.93 -3.16 2.66
CA ARG A 123 -10.11 -3.91 2.19
C ARG A 123 -9.88 -5.42 2.23
N LYS A 124 -8.70 -5.87 1.82
CA LYS A 124 -8.32 -7.29 1.82
C LYS A 124 -8.27 -7.86 3.24
N ASN A 125 -7.69 -7.14 4.19
CA ASN A 125 -7.67 -7.55 5.60
C ASN A 125 -9.09 -7.65 6.18
N ASN A 126 -9.99 -6.74 5.83
CA ASN A 126 -11.39 -6.81 6.28
C ASN A 126 -12.11 -8.04 5.72
N SER A 127 -11.90 -8.38 4.44
CA SER A 127 -12.45 -9.62 3.85
C SER A 127 -11.93 -10.86 4.59
N HIS A 128 -10.62 -10.94 4.81
CA HIS A 128 -10.03 -12.05 5.57
C HIS A 128 -10.54 -12.12 7.00
N GLN A 129 -10.78 -10.98 7.64
CA GLN A 129 -11.34 -10.94 8.98
C GLN A 129 -12.77 -11.49 9.01
N GLN A 130 -13.58 -11.18 7.99
CA GLN A 130 -14.92 -11.75 7.83
C GLN A 130 -14.87 -13.27 7.59
N ASP A 131 -13.98 -13.73 6.71
CA ASP A 131 -13.76 -15.16 6.46
C ASP A 131 -13.38 -15.91 7.75
N ILE A 132 -12.50 -15.31 8.57
CA ILE A 132 -12.09 -15.86 9.87
C ILE A 132 -13.28 -15.95 10.82
N GLU A 133 -14.15 -14.94 10.87
CA GLU A 133 -15.33 -14.93 11.73
C GLU A 133 -16.37 -15.97 11.32
N ASP A 134 -16.60 -16.14 10.02
CA ASP A 134 -17.52 -17.14 9.50
C ASP A 134 -17.00 -18.56 9.76
N LEU A 135 -15.70 -18.81 9.55
CA LEU A 135 -15.07 -20.09 9.89
C LEU A 135 -15.12 -20.39 11.39
N LYS A 136 -14.92 -19.37 12.25
CA LYS A 136 -15.08 -19.53 13.70
C LYS A 136 -16.51 -19.90 14.09
N ARG A 137 -17.52 -19.29 13.45
CA ARG A 137 -18.93 -19.62 13.70
C ARG A 137 -19.25 -21.06 13.28
N GLN A 138 -18.75 -21.48 12.11
CA GLN A 138 -18.91 -22.85 11.63
C GLN A 138 -18.24 -23.86 12.57
N ASN A 139 -17.00 -23.59 12.99
CA ASN A 139 -16.29 -24.44 13.94
C ASN A 139 -17.05 -24.56 15.27
N ASN A 140 -17.58 -23.46 15.79
CA ASN A 140 -18.36 -23.49 17.03
C ASN A 140 -19.62 -24.37 16.90
N MET A 141 -20.32 -24.29 15.76
CA MET A 141 -21.48 -25.14 15.49
C MET A 141 -21.09 -26.62 15.44
N LEU A 142 -20.00 -26.96 14.75
CA LEU A 142 -19.48 -28.32 14.68
C LEU A 142 -19.05 -28.84 16.05
N GLU A 143 -18.36 -28.02 16.86
CA GLU A 143 -17.99 -28.35 18.23
C GLU A 143 -19.22 -28.59 19.13
N ALA A 144 -20.31 -27.83 18.94
CA ALA A 144 -21.57 -28.05 19.66
C ALA A 144 -22.24 -29.38 19.26
N GLN A 145 -22.24 -29.70 17.97
CA GLN A 145 -22.74 -30.97 17.45
C GLN A 145 -21.93 -32.15 17.98
N ILE A 146 -20.60 -32.06 17.93
CA ILE A 146 -19.68 -33.08 18.45
C ILE A 146 -19.97 -33.32 19.93
N ARG A 147 -20.04 -32.26 20.75
CA ARG A 147 -20.37 -32.39 22.19
C ARG A 147 -21.71 -33.05 22.45
N THR A 148 -22.73 -32.74 21.64
CA THR A 148 -24.07 -33.34 21.78
C THR A 148 -24.04 -34.84 21.46
N LEU A 149 -23.37 -35.21 20.37
CA LEU A 149 -23.19 -36.61 19.97
C LEU A 149 -22.34 -37.40 20.97
N GLU A 150 -21.27 -36.81 21.49
CA GLU A 150 -20.45 -37.40 22.55
C GLU A 150 -21.25 -37.63 23.84
N LYS A 151 -22.12 -36.69 24.19
CA LYS A 151 -23.05 -36.84 25.33
C LYS A 151 -24.05 -37.97 25.10
N ALA A 152 -24.73 -38.00 23.96
CA ALA A 152 -25.70 -39.05 23.63
C ALA A 152 -25.06 -40.45 23.61
N ARG A 153 -23.82 -40.54 23.10
CA ARG A 153 -23.03 -41.78 23.08
C ARG A 153 -22.62 -42.22 24.49
N SER A 154 -22.26 -41.30 25.39
CA SER A 154 -21.91 -41.65 26.77
C SER A 154 -23.12 -42.01 27.64
N THR A 155 -24.28 -41.39 27.41
CA THR A 155 -25.53 -41.70 28.12
C THR A 155 -26.31 -42.87 27.52
N GLY A 156 -25.90 -43.39 26.36
CA GLY A 156 -26.59 -44.48 25.66
C GLY A 156 -27.97 -44.10 25.09
N ASN A 157 -28.30 -42.80 25.04
CA ASN A 157 -29.64 -42.30 24.75
C ASN A 157 -29.62 -41.54 23.41
N TYR A 158 -29.80 -42.28 22.30
CA TYR A 158 -29.75 -41.73 20.93
C TYR A 158 -31.06 -41.06 20.48
N MET A 159 -32.16 -41.27 21.19
CA MET A 159 -33.51 -40.84 20.79
C MET A 159 -33.85 -39.38 21.18
N ASP A 160 -33.04 -38.75 22.05
CA ASP A 160 -33.29 -37.40 22.57
C ASP A 160 -32.60 -36.29 21.73
N ALA A 161 -31.88 -36.69 20.68
CA ALA A 161 -31.16 -35.77 19.79
C ALA A 161 -32.06 -35.05 18.77
N HIS A 162 -33.36 -35.39 18.71
CA HIS A 162 -34.32 -34.83 17.75
C HIS A 162 -35.16 -33.66 18.33
N ASP A 163 -35.10 -33.40 19.65
CA ASP A 163 -35.96 -32.44 20.35
C ASP A 163 -35.30 -31.07 20.59
N LEU A 164 -33.98 -30.94 20.36
CA LEU A 164 -33.28 -29.65 20.45
C LEU A 164 -33.22 -28.95 19.09
N GLY A 165 -34.37 -28.42 18.66
CA GLY A 165 -34.44 -27.20 17.83
C GLY A 165 -33.94 -27.27 16.38
N PHE A 166 -33.77 -28.44 15.78
CA PHE A 166 -33.60 -28.54 14.33
C PHE A 166 -34.98 -28.52 13.64
N GLY A 167 -35.51 -27.32 13.44
CA GLY A 167 -36.69 -27.06 12.62
C GLY A 167 -36.44 -27.39 11.15
N ILE A 168 -36.45 -28.67 10.79
CA ILE A 168 -36.76 -29.12 9.44
C ILE A 168 -38.28 -29.19 9.37
N LYS A 169 -38.89 -28.16 8.77
CA LYS A 169 -40.32 -28.19 8.42
C LYS A 169 -40.54 -29.31 7.41
N SER A 170 -40.98 -30.46 7.90
CA SER A 170 -41.54 -31.54 7.09
C SER A 170 -42.96 -31.14 6.69
N GLU A 171 -43.08 -30.24 5.71
CA GLU A 171 -44.35 -29.95 5.05
C GLU A 171 -44.58 -31.07 4.02
N GLY A 172 -45.31 -32.10 4.43
CA GLY A 172 -45.91 -33.04 3.49
C GLY A 172 -46.96 -32.33 2.67
N SER A 173 -46.64 -31.95 1.43
CA SER A 173 -47.64 -31.57 0.43
C SER A 173 -47.56 -32.57 -0.72
N SER A 174 -48.57 -33.42 -0.76
CA SER A 174 -48.93 -34.31 -1.85
C SER A 174 -49.24 -33.55 -3.15
N HIS A 175 -49.14 -34.25 -4.30
CA HIS A 175 -50.04 -34.08 -5.47
C HIS A 175 -49.79 -32.77 -6.28
N ASP A 176 -49.44 -32.72 -7.56
CA ASP A 176 -49.65 -33.58 -8.73
C ASP A 176 -48.49 -33.44 -9.71
N THR A 177 -48.23 -34.52 -10.45
CA THR A 177 -47.60 -34.44 -11.78
C THR A 177 -48.62 -33.92 -12.79
N ASP A 178 -48.32 -32.80 -13.44
CA ASP A 178 -48.83 -32.52 -14.79
C ASP A 178 -47.70 -32.09 -15.72
N SER A 179 -47.73 -32.70 -16.89
CA SER A 179 -46.79 -32.58 -17.99
C SER A 179 -47.24 -31.45 -18.91
N SER A 180 -46.36 -30.52 -19.26
CA SER A 180 -46.52 -29.78 -20.52
C SER A 180 -45.19 -29.27 -21.07
N ASP A 181 -45.02 -29.51 -22.37
CA ASP A 181 -43.88 -29.22 -23.22
C ASP A 181 -43.61 -27.72 -23.41
N GLY A 182 -42.34 -27.33 -23.63
CA GLY A 182 -42.03 -25.96 -24.07
C GLY A 182 -40.56 -25.56 -24.09
N GLU A 183 -39.95 -25.73 -25.27
CA GLU A 183 -38.76 -25.04 -25.82
C GLU A 183 -37.41 -25.01 -25.08
N GLY A 184 -36.38 -25.37 -25.85
CA GLY A 184 -35.01 -25.45 -25.41
C GLY A 184 -34.22 -24.14 -25.48
N THR A 185 -33.24 -24.04 -24.60
CA THR A 185 -31.98 -23.38 -24.93
C THR A 185 -30.83 -24.12 -24.25
N THR A 186 -30.15 -24.95 -25.04
CA THR A 186 -28.98 -25.73 -24.63
C THR A 186 -27.74 -24.82 -24.63
N ARG A 187 -27.43 -24.19 -23.49
CA ARG A 187 -26.10 -23.60 -23.28
C ARG A 187 -25.11 -24.70 -22.89
N ARG A 188 -24.48 -25.27 -23.91
CA ARG A 188 -23.32 -26.18 -23.82
C ARG A 188 -22.25 -25.61 -22.88
N VAL A 189 -21.98 -26.32 -21.78
CA VAL A 189 -20.74 -26.17 -21.01
C VAL A 189 -19.59 -26.85 -21.76
N LYS A 190 -18.53 -26.09 -22.08
CA LYS A 190 -17.32 -26.62 -22.73
C LYS A 190 -16.42 -27.27 -21.69
N LYS A 191 -16.17 -28.56 -21.86
CA LYS A 191 -15.27 -29.39 -21.04
C LYS A 191 -13.82 -28.91 -21.20
N LEU A 192 -13.17 -28.54 -20.10
CA LEU A 192 -11.72 -28.28 -20.04
C LEU A 192 -10.96 -29.60 -20.21
N LYS A 193 -9.96 -29.59 -21.10
CA LYS A 193 -9.09 -30.74 -21.38
C LYS A 193 -7.93 -30.71 -20.39
N ILE A 194 -7.89 -31.70 -19.50
CA ILE A 194 -6.76 -31.94 -18.59
C ILE A 194 -5.66 -32.59 -19.45
N ASN A 195 -4.54 -31.89 -19.63
CA ASN A 195 -3.35 -32.49 -20.18
C ASN A 195 -2.64 -33.21 -19.02
N GLY A 196 -2.54 -34.54 -19.12
CA GLY A 196 -1.77 -35.35 -18.20
C GLY A 196 -0.29 -34.98 -18.28
N VAL A 197 0.30 -34.69 -17.12
CA VAL A 197 1.75 -34.70 -16.94
C VAL A 197 2.15 -36.17 -16.86
N SER A 198 2.85 -36.65 -17.89
CA SER A 198 3.56 -37.92 -17.81
C SER A 198 4.80 -37.75 -16.93
N VAL A 199 4.85 -38.63 -15.92
CA VAL A 199 5.97 -39.09 -15.07
C VAL A 199 7.29 -38.33 -15.16
#